data_AF-A0A957PMD0-F1
#
_entry.id   AF-A0A957PMD0-F1
#
_cell.length_a   1.000
_cell.length_b   1.000
_cell.length_c   1.000
_cell.angle_alpha   90.00
_cell.angle_beta   90.00
_cell.angle_gamma   90.00
#
_symmetry.space_group_name_H-M   'P 1'
#
loop_
_entity.id
_entity.type
_entity.pdbx_description
1 polymer ?
#
loop_
_entity_poly.entity_id
_entity_poly.type
_entity_poly.pdbx_seq_one_letter_code
_entity_poly.pdbx_strand_id
1 'polypeptide(L)' 'MGYKRVTIREVAAAAQVSTQTVSRVANNHPDVAAKTRAHVKAVIEQLGYQPSKLA' A
#
# COMPACT_ATOMS: atom_id res chain seq x y z
N MET A 1 15.63 15.06 -13.88
CA MET A 1 14.94 13.75 -13.73
C MET A 1 14.40 13.66 -12.31
N GLY A 2 13.08 13.81 -12.13
CA GLY A 2 12.48 13.78 -10.80
C GLY A 2 12.43 12.36 -10.25
N TYR A 3 13.01 12.14 -9.06
CA TYR A 3 12.87 10.88 -8.35
C TYR A 3 11.40 10.69 -7.97
N LYS A 4 10.70 9.83 -8.72
CA LYS A 4 9.29 9.50 -8.49
C LYS A 4 9.18 8.80 -7.13
N ARG A 5 8.79 9.55 -6.10
CA ARG A 5 8.51 8.99 -4.78
C ARG A 5 7.41 7.93 -4.93
N VAL A 6 7.64 6.76 -4.37
CA VAL A 6 6.61 5.71 -4.33
C VAL A 6 5.42 6.27 -3.57
N THR A 7 4.25 6.28 -4.23
CA THR A 7 3.00 6.74 -3.64
C THR A 7 2.07 5.56 -3.42
N ILE A 8 1.01 5.78 -2.63
CA ILE A 8 -0.05 4.78 -2.43
C ILE A 8 -0.67 4.30 -3.75
N ARG A 9 -0.66 5.14 -4.81
CA ARG A 9 -1.13 4.78 -6.15
C ARG A 9 -0.22 3.76 -6.83
N GLU A 10 1.09 3.90 -6.67
CA GLU A 10 2.06 2.95 -7.22
C GLU A 10 1.95 1.60 -6.50
N VAL A 11 1.80 1.63 -5.17
CA VAL A 11 1.55 0.40 -4.38
C VAL A 11 0.24 -0.27 -4.80
N ALA A 12 -0.82 0.50 -4.99
CA ALA A 12 -2.12 -0.02 -5.43
C ALA A 12 -2.01 -0.68 -6.81
N ALA A 13 -1.32 -0.02 -7.76
CA ALA A 13 -1.08 -0.58 -9.09
C ALA A 13 -0.25 -1.86 -9.04
N ALA A 14 0.83 -1.89 -8.26
CA ALA A 14 1.72 -3.04 -8.13
C ALA A 14 1.05 -4.23 -7.41
N ALA A 15 0.21 -3.96 -6.40
CA ALA A 15 -0.56 -4.98 -5.68
C ALA A 15 -1.88 -5.35 -6.38
N GLN A 16 -2.17 -4.76 -7.55
CA GLN A 16 -3.41 -4.95 -8.31
C GLN A 16 -4.69 -4.73 -7.47
N VAL A 17 -4.67 -3.73 -6.60
CA VAL A 17 -5.82 -3.35 -5.76
C VAL A 17 -6.17 -1.88 -5.95
N SER A 18 -7.31 -1.46 -5.42
CA SER A 18 -7.67 -0.04 -5.39
C SER A 18 -6.86 0.70 -4.32
N THR A 19 -6.62 1.99 -4.52
CA THR A 19 -6.00 2.87 -3.50
C THR A 19 -6.78 2.86 -2.20
N GLN A 20 -8.11 2.68 -2.27
CA GLN A 20 -8.97 2.51 -1.11
C GLN A 20 -8.61 1.24 -0.32
N THR A 21 -8.30 0.13 -0.99
CA THR A 21 -7.86 -1.11 -0.34
C THR A 21 -6.53 -0.91 0.37
N VAL A 22 -5.57 -0.23 -0.26
CA VAL A 22 -4.29 0.09 0.38
C VAL A 22 -4.49 1.01 1.59
N SER A 23 -5.39 2.00 1.49
CA SER A 23 -5.77 2.85 2.63
C SER A 23 -6.40 2.04 3.77
N ARG A 24 -7.32 1.12 3.46
CA ARG A 24 -7.91 0.20 4.45
C ARG A 24 -6.85 -0.68 5.10
N VAL A 25 -5.88 -1.21 4.34
CA VAL A 25 -4.76 -1.99 4.87
C VAL A 25 -3.86 -1.14 5.77
N ALA A 26 -3.49 0.07 5.34
CA ALA A 26 -2.66 1.00 6.11
C ALA A 26 -3.32 1.42 7.43
N ASN A 27 -4.65 1.58 7.43
CA ASN A 27 -5.46 1.90 8.60
C ASN A 27 -5.95 0.65 9.37
N ASN A 28 -5.47 -0.55 9.04
CA ASN A 28 -5.86 -1.82 9.69
C ASN A 28 -7.38 -2.12 9.68
N HIS A 29 -8.12 -1.68 8.68
CA HIS A 29 -9.55 -1.96 8.56
C HIS A 29 -9.83 -3.46 8.37
N PRO A 30 -10.89 -4.03 8.99
CA PRO A 30 -11.23 -5.46 8.89
C PRO A 30 -11.76 -5.90 7.52
N ASP A 31 -12.38 -5.01 6.74
CA ASP A 31 -12.92 -5.26 5.38
C ASP A 31 -11.94 -5.79 4.32
N VAL A 32 -10.65 -5.95 4.64
CA VAL A 32 -9.67 -6.48 3.69
C VAL A 32 -9.33 -7.91 4.06
N ALA A 33 -9.56 -8.82 3.11
CA ALA A 33 -9.20 -10.23 3.25
C ALA A 33 -7.72 -10.36 3.67
N ALA A 34 -7.45 -11.31 4.59
CA ALA A 34 -6.10 -11.54 5.11
C ALA A 34 -5.08 -11.81 3.97
N LYS A 35 -5.49 -12.52 2.92
CA LYS A 35 -4.68 -12.76 1.72
C LYS A 35 -4.28 -11.46 1.01
N THR A 36 -5.23 -10.57 0.77
CA THR A 36 -4.99 -9.27 0.13
C THR A 36 -4.11 -8.38 1.00
N ARG A 37 -4.34 -8.39 2.32
CA ARG A 37 -3.52 -7.65 3.29
C ARG A 37 -2.06 -8.09 3.26
N ALA A 38 -1.81 -9.41 3.28
CA ALA A 38 -0.47 -9.96 3.18
C ALA A 38 0.20 -9.59 1.85
N HIS A 39 -0.53 -9.68 0.73
CA HIS A 39 -0.02 -9.30 -0.58
C HIS A 39 0.36 -7.82 -0.66
N VAL A 40 -0.55 -6.92 -0.25
CA VAL A 40 -0.29 -5.47 -0.21
C VAL A 40 0.90 -5.15 0.69
N LYS A 41 1.01 -5.80 1.85
CA LYS A 41 2.15 -5.62 2.76
C LYS A 41 3.48 -6.03 2.11
N ALA A 42 3.51 -7.17 1.42
CA ALA A 42 4.69 -7.60 0.68
C ALA A 42 5.08 -6.58 -0.42
N VAL A 43 4.11 -6.07 -1.17
CA VAL A 43 4.36 -5.06 -2.21
C VAL A 43 4.84 -3.73 -1.62
N ILE A 44 4.29 -3.30 -0.48
CA ILE A 44 4.74 -2.13 0.28
C ILE A 44 6.23 -2.29 0.66
N GLU A 45 6.61 -3.46 1.18
CA GLU A 45 8.00 -3.78 1.54
C GLU A 45 8.91 -3.82 0.30
N GLN A 46 8.47 -4.45 -0.80
CA GLN A 46 9.24 -4.52 -2.05
C GLN A 46 9.48 -3.15 -2.69
N LEU A 47 8.48 -2.25 -2.61
CA LEU A 47 8.59 -0.90 -3.16
C LEU A 47 9.24 0.09 -2.18
N GLY A 48 9.49 -0.31 -0.93
CA GLY A 48 9.96 0.60 0.11
C GLY A 48 8.98 1.73 0.42
N TYR A 49 7.68 1.50 0.18
CA TYR A 49 6.65 2.49 0.51
C TYR A 49 6.52 2.58 2.03
N GLN A 50 7.02 3.63 2.63
CA GLN A 50 6.69 3.94 4.01
C GLN A 50 5.49 4.89 4.01
N PRO A 51 4.29 4.47 4.47
CA PRO A 51 3.24 5.42 4.74
C PRO A 51 3.81 6.41 5.76
N SER A 52 3.90 7.68 5.38
CA SER A 52 4.37 8.73 6.26
C SER A 52 3.47 8.75 7.50
N LYS A 53 3.92 8.12 8.58
CA LYS A 53 3.41 8.39 9.92
C LYS A 53 3.83 9.82 10.26
N LEU A 54 3.09 10.80 9.77
CA LEU A 54 2.96 12.07 10.47
C LEU A 54 2.00 11.77 11.62
N ALA A 55 2.61 11.54 12.78
CA ALA A 55 1.93 11.51 14.07
C ALA A 55 1.33 12.88 14.39
#